data_AF-A0A3D1V5U7-F1
#
_entry.id   AF-A0A3D1V5U7-F1
#
_cell.length_a   1.000
_cell.length_b   1.000
_cell.length_c   1.000
_cell.angle_alpha   90.00
_cell.angle_beta   90.00
_cell.angle_gamma   90.00
#
_symmetry.space_group_name_H-M   'P 1'
#
loop_
_entity.id
_entity.type
_entity.pdbx_description
1 polymer ?
#
loop_
_entity_poly.entity_id
_entity_poly.type
_entity_poly.pdbx_seq_one_letter_code
_entity_poly.pdbx_strand_id
1 'polypeptide(L)'
;LPTPGAAAAGQPMFEPIVDVSMRRHTIICGYGRIGAQLADALQRRGFHFIVIDNDLPTVRSAQERGVTAIFGDAGNPNLMTKLGVEHARTLAVAISDPLAAEVAVAVARRLNPRVDIVARARSREQMRRLRDLGADEIVQPEFEAGLELVRHVLHAHGLEQRQVAAIIQRRRSAYYEP
;
A
#
# COMPACT_ATOMS: atom_id res chain seq x y z
N LEU A 1 -43.05 -36.30 -13.99
CA LEU A 1 -42.23 -35.56 -13.00
C LEU A 1 -40.98 -35.07 -13.73
N PRO A 2 -40.78 -33.75 -13.90
CA PRO A 2 -39.62 -33.25 -14.63
C PRO A 2 -38.34 -33.37 -13.78
N THR A 3 -37.23 -33.71 -14.45
CA THR A 3 -35.87 -33.79 -13.90
C THR A 3 -35.33 -32.40 -13.55
N PRO A 4 -34.49 -32.23 -12.50
CA PRO A 4 -33.81 -30.97 -12.23
C PRO A 4 -32.76 -30.71 -13.31
N GLY A 5 -32.85 -29.52 -13.89
CA GLY A 5 -31.98 -29.03 -14.96
C GLY A 5 -30.51 -28.93 -14.59
N ALA A 6 -29.70 -29.17 -15.60
CA ALA A 6 -28.26 -29.09 -15.60
C ALA A 6 -27.73 -27.69 -15.21
N ALA A 7 -26.60 -27.73 -14.49
CA ALA A 7 -25.59 -26.71 -14.27
C ALA A 7 -25.82 -25.33 -14.95
N ALA A 8 -26.11 -24.33 -14.12
CA ALA A 8 -25.72 -22.96 -14.43
C ALA A 8 -24.19 -22.88 -14.30
N ALA A 9 -23.49 -22.99 -15.44
CA ALA A 9 -22.06 -22.75 -15.54
C ALA A 9 -21.75 -21.35 -14.96
N GLY A 10 -20.92 -21.33 -13.91
CA GLY A 10 -20.44 -20.10 -13.30
C GLY A 10 -19.82 -19.20 -14.35
N GLN A 11 -20.30 -17.97 -14.43
CA GLN A 11 -19.64 -16.90 -15.17
C GLN A 11 -18.17 -16.86 -14.74
N PRO A 12 -17.20 -16.71 -15.66
CA PRO A 12 -15.81 -16.59 -15.27
C PRO A 12 -15.67 -15.44 -14.29
N MET A 13 -15.19 -15.77 -13.11
CA MET A 13 -14.86 -14.85 -12.04
C MET A 13 -13.82 -13.88 -12.62
N PHE A 14 -14.22 -12.63 -12.85
CA PHE A 14 -13.44 -11.53 -13.43
C PHE A 14 -11.93 -11.81 -13.47
N GLU A 15 -11.40 -12.17 -14.64
CA GLU A 15 -9.97 -12.02 -14.89
C GLU A 15 -9.75 -10.54 -15.19
N PRO A 16 -9.16 -9.73 -14.27
CA PRO A 16 -8.74 -8.40 -14.65
C PRO A 16 -7.75 -8.57 -15.81
N ILE A 17 -7.98 -7.85 -16.90
CA ILE A 17 -6.97 -7.69 -17.95
C ILE A 17 -5.86 -6.85 -17.31
N VAL A 18 -4.95 -7.52 -16.61
CA VAL A 18 -3.72 -6.92 -16.13
C VAL A 18 -2.88 -6.73 -17.37
N ASP A 19 -2.62 -5.48 -17.74
CA ASP A 19 -1.61 -5.21 -18.74
C ASP A 19 -0.23 -5.60 -18.17
N VAL A 20 0.18 -6.84 -18.42
CA VAL A 20 1.46 -7.41 -18.01
C VAL A 20 2.65 -6.72 -18.70
N SER A 21 2.40 -5.78 -19.61
CA SER A 21 3.44 -4.93 -20.20
C SER A 21 3.77 -3.70 -19.35
N MET A 22 3.04 -3.45 -18.25
CA MET A 22 3.30 -2.30 -17.38
C MET A 22 4.73 -2.33 -16.83
N ARG A 23 5.42 -1.20 -17.02
CA ARG A 23 6.76 -0.95 -16.50
C ARG A 23 6.75 0.35 -15.73
N ARG A 24 7.60 0.43 -14.71
CA ARG A 24 7.74 1.61 -13.84
C ARG A 24 6.43 2.05 -13.16
N HIS A 25 5.47 1.14 -13.02
CA HIS A 25 4.22 1.37 -12.29
C HIS A 25 4.42 1.22 -10.78
N THR A 26 3.39 1.58 -10.02
CA THR A 26 3.32 1.34 -8.58
C THR A 26 2.42 0.14 -8.30
N ILE A 27 2.86 -0.76 -7.42
CA ILE A 27 1.97 -1.80 -6.86
C ILE A 27 1.58 -1.33 -5.46
N ILE A 28 0.27 -1.21 -5.20
CA ILE A 28 -0.27 -0.86 -3.88
C ILE A 28 -0.80 -2.15 -3.24
N CYS A 29 -0.19 -2.56 -2.14
CA CYS A 29 -0.65 -3.69 -1.34
C CYS A 29 -1.54 -3.20 -0.19
N GLY A 30 -2.81 -3.55 -0.25
CA GLY A 30 -3.86 -3.10 0.66
C GLY A 30 -4.57 -1.84 0.14
N TYR A 31 -5.90 -1.89 0.07
CA TYR A 31 -6.80 -0.81 -0.34
C TYR A 31 -7.72 -0.38 0.82
N GLY A 32 -7.21 -0.42 2.05
CA GLY A 32 -7.87 0.24 3.17
C GLY A 32 -7.77 1.76 3.08
N ARG A 33 -7.93 2.43 4.22
CA ARG A 33 -7.88 3.91 4.33
C ARG A 33 -6.64 4.54 3.70
N ILE A 34 -5.45 3.96 3.92
CA ILE A 34 -4.18 4.49 3.39
C ILE A 34 -4.03 4.18 1.90
N GLY A 35 -4.27 2.91 1.52
CA GLY A 35 -4.16 2.48 0.12
C GLY A 35 -5.08 3.25 -0.83
N ALA A 36 -6.32 3.52 -0.40
CA ALA A 36 -7.26 4.32 -1.16
C ALA A 36 -6.77 5.76 -1.39
N GLN A 37 -6.15 6.40 -0.38
CA GLN A 37 -5.58 7.74 -0.52
C GLN A 37 -4.40 7.76 -1.49
N LEU A 38 -3.55 6.72 -1.45
CA LEU A 38 -2.45 6.57 -2.40
C LEU A 38 -2.95 6.39 -3.83
N ALA A 39 -3.90 5.48 -4.04
CA ALA A 39 -4.50 5.22 -5.35
C ALA A 39 -5.13 6.48 -5.94
N ASP A 40 -5.92 7.19 -5.15
CA ASP A 40 -6.57 8.44 -5.53
C ASP A 40 -5.54 9.55 -5.91
N ALA A 41 -4.44 9.66 -5.15
CA ALA A 41 -3.36 10.59 -5.46
C ALA A 41 -2.61 10.26 -6.76
N LEU A 42 -2.38 8.97 -7.04
CA LEU A 42 -1.73 8.48 -8.27
C LEU A 42 -2.65 8.63 -9.49
N GLN A 43 -3.92 8.25 -9.34
CA GLN A 43 -4.95 8.35 -10.39
C GLN A 43 -5.12 9.78 -10.87
N ARG A 44 -5.25 10.75 -9.95
CA ARG A 44 -5.35 12.18 -10.31
C ARG A 44 -4.14 12.74 -11.06
N ARG A 45 -2.99 12.08 -10.99
CA ARG A 45 -1.75 12.48 -11.66
C ARG A 45 -1.45 11.65 -12.91
N GLY A 46 -2.32 10.70 -13.27
CA GLY A 46 -2.12 9.81 -14.40
C GLY A 46 -0.94 8.85 -14.24
N PHE A 47 -0.52 8.56 -13.02
CA PHE A 47 0.51 7.55 -12.79
C PHE A 47 -0.10 6.15 -12.90
N HIS A 48 0.61 5.23 -13.55
CA HIS A 48 0.20 3.83 -13.63
C HIS A 48 0.39 3.12 -12.29
N PHE A 49 -0.67 2.46 -11.82
CA PHE A 49 -0.61 1.64 -10.63
C PHE A 49 -1.61 0.49 -10.69
N ILE A 50 -1.39 -0.50 -9.84
CA ILE A 50 -2.31 -1.61 -9.61
C ILE A 50 -2.45 -1.86 -8.12
N VAL A 51 -3.65 -2.25 -7.70
CA VAL A 51 -3.98 -2.57 -6.32
C VAL A 51 -4.08 -4.08 -6.15
N ILE A 52 -3.58 -4.58 -5.04
CA ILE A 52 -3.81 -5.94 -4.55
C ILE A 52 -4.35 -5.87 -3.13
N ASP A 53 -5.45 -6.58 -2.86
CA ASP A 53 -6.02 -6.69 -1.53
C ASP A 53 -6.60 -8.10 -1.32
N ASN A 54 -6.57 -8.61 -0.09
CA ASN A 54 -7.05 -9.95 0.27
C ASN A 54 -8.50 -9.96 0.78
N ASP A 55 -9.18 -8.81 0.77
CA ASP A 55 -10.60 -8.66 1.08
C ASP A 55 -11.40 -8.37 -0.21
N LEU A 56 -12.25 -9.32 -0.61
CA LEU A 56 -13.00 -9.24 -1.86
C LEU A 56 -13.98 -8.04 -1.91
N PRO A 57 -14.72 -7.69 -0.83
CA PRO A 57 -15.50 -6.45 -0.78
C PRO A 57 -14.66 -5.19 -1.05
N THR A 58 -13.47 -5.10 -0.46
CA THR A 58 -12.54 -3.99 -0.66
C THR A 58 -12.08 -3.89 -2.11
N VAL A 59 -11.74 -5.01 -2.75
CA VAL A 59 -11.38 -5.07 -4.18
C VAL A 59 -12.52 -4.58 -5.06
N ARG A 60 -13.75 -5.08 -4.84
CA ARG A 60 -14.93 -4.64 -5.61
C ARG A 60 -15.16 -3.14 -5.48
N SER A 61 -15.08 -2.63 -4.26
CA SER A 61 -15.22 -1.19 -4.00
C SER A 61 -14.14 -0.37 -4.73
N ALA A 62 -12.89 -0.87 -4.83
CA ALA A 62 -11.84 -0.21 -5.61
C ALA A 62 -12.19 -0.19 -7.12
N GLN A 63 -12.63 -1.33 -7.66
CA GLN A 63 -13.04 -1.46 -9.06
C GLN A 63 -14.21 -0.54 -9.43
N GLU A 64 -15.22 -0.41 -8.55
CA GLU A 64 -16.33 0.53 -8.71
C GLU A 64 -15.88 1.99 -8.84
N ARG A 65 -14.70 2.33 -8.30
CA ARG A 65 -14.07 3.66 -8.42
C ARG A 65 -13.16 3.79 -9.65
N GLY A 66 -13.15 2.80 -10.54
CA GLY A 66 -12.30 2.78 -11.73
C GLY A 66 -10.85 2.41 -11.45
N VAL A 67 -10.55 1.83 -10.29
CA VAL A 67 -9.20 1.38 -9.94
C VAL A 67 -8.99 -0.07 -10.40
N THR A 68 -7.88 -0.32 -11.10
CA THR A 68 -7.44 -1.69 -11.38
C THR A 68 -7.00 -2.36 -10.08
N ALA A 69 -7.85 -3.24 -9.55
CA ALA A 69 -7.61 -3.97 -8.30
C ALA A 69 -7.79 -5.48 -8.48
N ILE A 70 -6.92 -6.25 -7.83
CA ILE A 70 -6.91 -7.72 -7.85
C ILE A 70 -7.12 -8.27 -6.45
N PHE A 71 -7.96 -9.29 -6.35
CA PHE A 71 -8.06 -10.10 -5.14
C PHE A 71 -6.88 -11.06 -5.02
N GLY A 72 -6.10 -10.94 -3.94
CA GLY A 72 -5.01 -11.86 -3.66
C GLY A 72 -4.10 -11.43 -2.52
N ASP A 73 -3.15 -12.30 -2.20
CA ASP A 73 -2.17 -12.10 -1.14
C ASP A 73 -0.88 -11.49 -1.72
N ALA A 74 -0.47 -10.35 -1.19
CA ALA A 74 0.79 -9.69 -1.54
C ALA A 74 2.04 -10.48 -1.13
N GLY A 75 1.88 -11.45 -0.22
CA GLY A 75 2.91 -12.43 0.12
C GLY A 75 3.06 -13.56 -0.90
N ASN A 76 2.23 -13.63 -1.95
CA ASN A 76 2.34 -14.66 -2.98
C ASN A 76 3.32 -14.24 -4.10
N PRO A 77 4.49 -14.89 -4.23
CA PRO A 77 5.48 -14.50 -5.24
C PRO A 77 4.96 -14.63 -6.67
N ASN A 78 4.16 -15.66 -6.96
CA ASN A 78 3.62 -15.87 -8.31
C ASN A 78 2.65 -14.76 -8.71
N LEU A 79 1.87 -14.26 -7.77
CA LEU A 79 0.97 -13.12 -8.01
C LEU A 79 1.77 -11.84 -8.23
N MET A 80 2.77 -11.58 -7.39
CA MET A 80 3.66 -10.42 -7.52
C MET A 80 4.42 -10.41 -8.86
N THR A 81 4.89 -11.56 -9.34
CA THR A 81 5.48 -11.72 -10.68
C THR A 81 4.46 -11.42 -11.77
N LYS A 82 3.23 -11.97 -11.69
CA LYS A 82 2.16 -11.66 -12.65
C LYS A 82 1.79 -10.17 -12.69
N LEU A 83 1.92 -9.48 -11.55
CA LEU A 83 1.75 -8.03 -11.41
C LEU A 83 2.95 -7.21 -11.93
N GLY A 84 4.01 -7.87 -12.40
CA GLY A 84 5.19 -7.21 -12.94
C GLY A 84 6.07 -6.55 -11.88
N VAL A 85 6.14 -7.08 -10.65
CA VAL A 85 6.98 -6.50 -9.58
C VAL A 85 8.45 -6.33 -10.00
N GLU A 86 8.96 -7.23 -10.86
CA GLU A 86 10.31 -7.19 -11.43
C GLU A 86 10.60 -5.93 -12.24
N HIS A 87 9.56 -5.23 -12.69
CA HIS A 87 9.64 -4.00 -13.48
C HIS A 87 8.93 -2.81 -12.81
N ALA A 88 8.33 -3.03 -11.63
CA ALA A 88 7.71 -1.99 -10.84
C ALA A 88 8.75 -0.95 -10.39
N ARG A 89 8.34 0.32 -10.37
CA ARG A 89 9.17 1.39 -9.83
C ARG A 89 9.10 1.41 -8.30
N THR A 90 7.88 1.27 -7.78
CA THR A 90 7.59 1.45 -6.37
C THR A 90 6.59 0.40 -5.90
N LEU A 91 6.74 -0.05 -4.66
CA LEU A 91 5.77 -0.85 -3.92
C LEU A 91 5.31 -0.06 -2.70
N ALA A 92 4.01 0.18 -2.59
CA ALA A 92 3.42 0.77 -1.40
C ALA A 92 2.71 -0.32 -0.57
N VAL A 93 3.29 -0.68 0.57
CA VAL A 93 2.73 -1.69 1.48
C VAL A 93 1.85 -1.00 2.52
N ALA A 94 0.56 -0.89 2.24
CA ALA A 94 -0.46 -0.25 3.08
C ALA A 94 -1.30 -1.27 3.90
N ILE A 95 -0.85 -2.52 3.99
CA ILE A 95 -1.48 -3.61 4.73
C ILE A 95 -1.48 -3.30 6.24
N SER A 96 -2.61 -3.53 6.92
CA SER A 96 -2.73 -3.29 8.37
C SER A 96 -2.20 -4.43 9.24
N ASP A 97 -2.23 -5.67 8.72
CA ASP A 97 -1.66 -6.81 9.41
C ASP A 97 -0.12 -6.75 9.36
N PRO A 98 0.57 -6.74 10.52
CA PRO A 98 2.01 -6.57 10.56
C PRO A 98 2.81 -7.66 9.85
N LEU A 99 2.37 -8.92 9.99
CA LEU A 99 3.09 -10.07 9.45
C LEU A 99 2.93 -10.11 7.93
N ALA A 100 1.71 -9.91 7.41
CA ALA A 100 1.46 -9.84 5.97
C ALA A 100 2.23 -8.68 5.31
N ALA A 101 2.35 -7.53 5.99
CA ALA A 101 3.18 -6.42 5.51
C ALA A 101 4.66 -6.82 5.42
N GLU A 102 5.21 -7.47 6.46
CA GLU A 102 6.59 -7.96 6.47
C GLU A 102 6.84 -8.98 5.35
N VAL A 103 5.93 -9.95 5.15
CA VAL A 103 6.04 -10.94 4.08
C VAL A 103 6.00 -10.28 2.69
N ALA A 104 5.10 -9.32 2.46
CA ALA A 104 5.01 -8.60 1.19
C ALA A 104 6.31 -7.84 0.86
N VAL A 105 6.92 -7.17 1.84
CA VAL A 105 8.22 -6.50 1.69
C VAL A 105 9.31 -7.50 1.32
N ALA A 106 9.41 -8.60 2.06
CA ALA A 106 10.43 -9.62 1.83
C ALA A 106 10.33 -10.24 0.43
N VAL A 107 9.11 -10.58 0.00
CA VAL A 107 8.83 -11.13 -1.33
C VAL A 107 9.19 -10.14 -2.42
N ALA A 108 8.76 -8.88 -2.30
CA ALA A 108 9.02 -7.88 -3.31
C ALA A 108 10.51 -7.55 -3.44
N ARG A 109 11.22 -7.37 -2.32
CA ARG A 109 12.67 -7.11 -2.33
C ARG A 109 13.43 -8.28 -2.95
N ARG A 110 13.01 -9.52 -2.69
CA ARG A 110 13.59 -10.72 -3.30
C ARG A 110 13.37 -10.76 -4.82
N LEU A 111 12.16 -10.47 -5.28
CA LEU A 111 11.80 -10.51 -6.71
C LEU A 111 12.39 -9.33 -7.48
N ASN A 112 12.51 -8.16 -6.85
CA ASN A 112 13.10 -6.97 -7.43
C ASN A 112 14.01 -6.28 -6.41
N PRO A 113 15.34 -6.53 -6.44
CA PRO A 113 16.29 -5.88 -5.54
C PRO A 113 16.35 -4.35 -5.67
N ARG A 114 15.75 -3.76 -6.72
CA ARG A 114 15.78 -2.31 -7.00
C ARG A 114 14.43 -1.61 -6.82
N VAL A 115 13.36 -2.33 -6.47
CA VAL A 115 12.06 -1.68 -6.22
C VAL A 115 12.17 -0.76 -5.01
N ASP A 116 11.58 0.42 -5.11
CA ASP A 116 11.46 1.37 -4.00
C ASP A 116 10.26 0.97 -3.13
N ILE A 117 10.49 0.55 -1.89
CA ILE A 117 9.47 0.01 -1.00
C ILE A 117 9.15 1.02 0.09
N VAL A 118 7.91 1.52 0.07
CA VAL A 118 7.35 2.34 1.15
C VAL A 118 6.37 1.49 1.95
N ALA A 119 6.67 1.26 3.23
CA ALA A 119 5.89 0.38 4.08
C ALA A 119 5.21 1.10 5.25
N ARG A 120 3.96 0.74 5.51
CA ARG A 120 3.26 1.10 6.74
C ARG A 120 3.77 0.23 7.89
N ALA A 121 4.15 0.87 9.00
CA ALA A 121 4.40 0.19 10.26
C ALA A 121 3.29 0.47 11.29
N ARG A 122 3.09 -0.48 12.20
CA ARG A 122 2.16 -0.39 13.35
C ARG A 122 2.90 -0.06 14.65
N SER A 123 4.20 -0.34 14.73
CA SER A 123 5.02 -0.08 15.91
C SER A 123 6.48 0.15 15.54
N ARG A 124 7.24 0.76 16.47
CA ARG A 124 8.71 0.93 16.33
C ARG A 124 9.45 -0.38 16.14
N GLU A 125 8.97 -1.45 16.77
CA GLU A 125 9.57 -2.77 16.62
C GLU A 125 9.37 -3.30 15.20
N GLN A 126 8.17 -3.13 14.65
CA GLN A 126 7.90 -3.48 13.26
C GLN A 126 8.70 -2.62 12.28
N MET A 127 8.90 -1.33 12.58
CA MET A 127 9.74 -0.47 11.73
C MET A 127 11.15 -1.04 11.58
N ARG A 128 11.76 -1.55 12.66
CA ARG A 128 13.08 -2.20 12.57
C ARG A 128 13.03 -3.43 11.67
N ARG A 129 12.07 -4.32 11.88
CA ARG A 129 11.92 -5.53 11.03
C ARG A 129 11.68 -5.21 9.56
N LEU A 130 10.81 -4.25 9.26
CA LEU A 130 10.56 -3.83 7.88
C LEU A 130 11.83 -3.27 7.21
N ARG A 131 12.65 -2.52 7.96
CA ARG A 131 13.94 -2.02 7.50
C ARG A 131 14.92 -3.16 7.22
N ASP A 132 15.01 -4.14 8.12
CA ASP A 132 15.86 -5.33 7.96
C ASP A 132 15.44 -6.19 6.76
N LEU A 133 14.14 -6.23 6.45
CA LEU A 133 13.58 -6.90 5.27
C LEU A 133 13.79 -6.11 3.96
N GLY A 134 14.32 -4.89 4.05
CA GLY A 134 14.68 -4.05 2.91
C GLY A 134 13.59 -3.09 2.47
N ALA A 135 12.71 -2.62 3.36
CA ALA A 135 11.90 -1.43 3.09
C ALA A 135 12.79 -0.17 3.02
N ASP A 136 12.61 0.66 2.00
CA ASP A 136 13.40 1.88 1.79
C ASP A 136 12.88 3.04 2.64
N GLU A 137 11.56 3.16 2.76
CA GLU A 137 10.89 4.16 3.59
C GLU A 137 9.80 3.50 4.44
N ILE A 138 9.63 3.97 5.67
CA ILE A 138 8.67 3.40 6.61
C ILE A 138 7.88 4.52 7.26
N VAL A 139 6.55 4.40 7.23
CA VAL A 139 5.64 5.39 7.82
C VAL A 139 4.83 4.73 8.93
N GLN A 140 4.82 5.33 10.12
CA GLN A 140 3.89 4.96 11.19
C GLN A 140 2.71 5.94 11.22
N PRO A 141 1.50 5.52 10.80
CA PRO A 141 0.36 6.43 10.63
C PRO A 141 -0.04 7.16 11.91
N GLU A 142 -0.03 6.47 13.05
CA GLU A 142 -0.43 7.05 14.34
C GLU A 142 0.55 8.15 14.78
N PHE A 143 1.83 8.02 14.46
CA PHE A 143 2.83 9.03 14.76
C PHE A 143 2.66 10.27 13.87
N GLU A 144 2.48 10.08 12.55
CA GLU A 144 2.25 11.21 11.63
C GLU A 144 0.94 11.95 11.95
N ALA A 145 -0.13 11.23 12.30
CA ALA A 145 -1.37 11.84 12.77
C ALA A 145 -1.14 12.66 14.06
N GLY A 146 -0.32 12.16 14.99
CA GLY A 146 0.07 12.89 16.19
C GLY A 146 0.84 14.19 15.87
N LEU A 147 1.73 14.17 14.87
CA LEU A 147 2.43 15.38 14.43
C LEU A 147 1.48 16.43 13.86
N GLU A 148 0.41 16.02 13.17
CA GLU A 148 -0.60 16.95 12.67
C GLU A 148 -1.43 17.59 13.81
N LEU A 149 -1.75 16.82 14.86
CA LEU A 149 -2.37 17.38 16.07
C LEU A 149 -1.44 18.40 16.76
N VAL A 150 -0.15 18.07 16.89
CA VAL A 150 0.86 18.99 17.42
C VAL A 150 0.93 20.26 16.57
N ARG A 151 0.93 20.13 15.24
CA ARG A 151 0.92 21.27 14.30
C ARG A 151 -0.24 22.22 14.61
N HIS A 152 -1.45 21.67 14.70
CA HIS A 152 -2.67 22.45 14.88
C HIS A 152 -2.71 23.13 16.26
N VAL A 153 -2.40 22.39 17.34
CA VAL A 153 -2.40 22.92 18.70
C VAL A 153 -1.36 24.02 18.88
N LEU A 154 -0.14 23.84 18.38
CA LEU A 154 0.90 24.88 18.48
C LEU A 154 0.51 26.15 17.71
N HIS A 155 -0.15 26.01 16.56
CA HIS A 155 -0.72 27.15 15.85
C HIS A 155 -1.77 27.88 16.65
N ALA A 156 -2.69 27.15 17.29
CA ALA A 156 -3.71 27.74 18.14
C ALA A 156 -3.11 28.49 19.35
N HIS A 157 -1.92 28.08 19.81
CA HIS A 157 -1.15 28.78 20.84
C HIS A 157 -0.26 29.92 20.31
N GLY A 158 -0.42 30.32 19.04
CA GLY A 158 0.22 31.51 18.49
C GLY A 158 1.64 31.31 17.96
N LEU A 159 2.13 30.08 17.84
CA LEU A 159 3.43 29.84 17.20
C LEU A 159 3.34 30.08 15.69
N GLU A 160 4.40 30.65 15.12
CA GLU A 160 4.49 30.89 13.68
C GLU A 160 4.70 29.59 12.90
N GLN A 161 4.27 29.58 11.64
CA GLN A 161 4.38 28.44 10.73
C GLN A 161 5.80 27.86 10.67
N ARG A 162 6.83 28.73 10.60
CA ARG A 162 8.23 28.30 10.56
C ARG A 162 8.67 27.60 11.84
N GLN A 163 8.25 28.10 13.00
CA GLN A 163 8.58 27.50 14.29
C GLN A 163 7.89 26.15 14.45
N VAL A 164 6.60 26.06 14.09
CA VAL A 164 5.83 24.81 14.12
C VAL A 164 6.47 23.77 13.19
N ALA A 165 6.80 24.15 11.96
CA ALA A 165 7.47 23.28 10.99
C ALA A 165 8.82 22.76 11.53
N ALA A 166 9.63 23.61 12.16
CA ALA A 166 10.89 23.20 12.77
C ALA A 166 10.69 22.22 13.94
N ILE A 167 9.65 22.40 14.77
CA ILE A 167 9.31 21.48 15.87
C ILE A 167 8.89 20.11 15.31
N ILE A 168 8.01 20.09 14.32
CA ILE A 168 7.54 18.85 13.68
C ILE A 168 8.70 18.10 13.04
N GLN A 169 9.55 18.81 12.29
CA GLN A 169 10.67 18.19 11.60
C GLN A 169 11.65 17.56 12.59
N ARG A 170 11.99 18.23 13.70
CA ARG A 170 12.84 17.66 14.75
C ARG A 170 12.23 16.40 15.38
N ARG A 171 10.92 16.42 15.66
CA ARG A 171 10.21 15.25 16.20
C ARG A 171 10.22 14.09 15.21
N ARG A 172 10.01 14.36 13.91
CA ARG A 172 10.05 13.35 12.85
C ARG A 172 11.45 12.74 12.73
N SER A 173 12.49 13.56 12.62
CA SER A 173 13.88 13.09 12.55
C SER A 173 14.22 12.18 13.75
N ALA A 174 13.98 12.64 14.98
CA ALA A 174 14.25 11.85 16.18
C ALA A 174 13.41 10.57 16.31
N TYR A 175 12.31 10.44 15.55
CA TYR A 175 11.47 9.25 15.57
C TYR A 175 11.91 8.18 14.58
N TYR A 176 12.35 8.59 13.39
CA TYR A 176 12.71 7.68 12.29
C TYR A 176 14.22 7.46 12.15
N GLU A 177 15.05 8.27 12.82
CA GLU A 177 16.49 8.03 12.93
C GLU A 177 16.76 6.59 13.45
N PRO A 178 17.68 5.84 12.79
CA PRO A 178 18.04 4.47 13.18
C PRO A 178 18.59 4.32 14.59
#